data_AF-A0A7K3Y4E8-F1
#
_entry.id   AF-A0A7K3Y4E8-F1
#
_cell.length_a   1.000
_cell.length_b   1.000
_cell.length_c   1.000
_cell.angle_alpha   90.00
_cell.angle_beta   90.00
_cell.angle_gamma   90.00
#
_symmetry.space_group_name_H-M   'P 1'
#
loop_
_entity.id
_entity.type
_entity.pdbx_description
1 polymer ?
#
loop_
_entity_poly.entity_id
_entity_poly.type
_entity_poly.pdbx_seq_one_letter_code
_entity_poly.pdbx_strand_id
1 'polypeptide(L)'
;MKDQKGDILHHIIVCMVRYSVTMDDDLVEKIDKICGSLAMSRSEWLNDLCIKHLDGAPGSGVQAMVSAVIPCESGPGHNMIDYGAAYANFSIDVPEYFNFGYDVIDRWAERDRNKLALIWVDQHGNEKKYSFRDLKNLSNGAANILLKYGIKRGDRVMLMLPRIPEWWIFVIALIKLGAVFCPCPTMLTPSDIKYRIRAGKFRMVITDYENAAK
;
A
#
# COMPACT_ATOMS: atom_id res chain seq x y z
N MET A 1 -29.33 -17.37 -2.38
CA MET A 1 -28.60 -16.13 -2.01
C MET A 1 -27.14 -16.50 -1.85
N LYS A 2 -26.36 -16.30 -2.92
CA LYS A 2 -24.94 -16.66 -2.98
C LYS A 2 -24.08 -15.53 -2.42
N ASP A 3 -22.91 -15.93 -1.96
CA ASP A 3 -21.99 -15.31 -1.01
C ASP A 3 -21.31 -14.02 -1.51
N GLN A 4 -22.08 -12.94 -1.73
CA GLN A 4 -21.58 -11.62 -2.17
C GLN A 4 -20.53 -10.99 -1.24
N LYS A 5 -20.44 -11.43 0.02
CA LYS A 5 -19.40 -10.98 0.96
C LYS A 5 -18.02 -11.53 0.59
N GLY A 6 -17.95 -12.72 -0.01
CA GLY A 6 -16.69 -13.35 -0.43
C GLY A 6 -15.98 -12.59 -1.53
N ASP A 7 -16.72 -12.08 -2.51
CA ASP A 7 -16.17 -11.41 -3.70
C ASP A 7 -15.56 -10.04 -3.38
N ILE A 8 -16.20 -9.27 -2.49
CA ILE A 8 -15.69 -7.94 -2.06
C ILE A 8 -14.37 -8.12 -1.28
N LEU A 9 -14.32 -9.14 -0.41
CA LEU A 9 -13.12 -9.49 0.34
C LEU A 9 -11.98 -9.96 -0.58
N HIS A 10 -12.29 -10.74 -1.61
CA HIS A 10 -11.29 -11.20 -2.58
C HIS A 10 -10.74 -10.06 -3.44
N HIS A 11 -11.58 -9.09 -3.82
CA HIS A 11 -11.16 -7.95 -4.62
C HIS A 11 -10.26 -6.96 -3.87
N ILE A 12 -10.50 -6.74 -2.57
CA ILE A 12 -9.70 -5.82 -1.76
C ILE A 12 -8.30 -6.38 -1.47
N ILE A 13 -8.16 -7.71 -1.34
CA ILE A 13 -6.87 -8.39 -1.08
C ILE A 13 -5.88 -8.24 -2.25
N VAL A 14 -6.38 -8.19 -3.49
CA VAL A 14 -5.52 -8.13 -4.69
C VAL A 14 -4.86 -6.75 -4.87
N CYS A 15 -5.40 -5.68 -4.28
CA CYS A 15 -4.85 -4.32 -4.45
C CYS A 15 -3.67 -3.95 -3.54
N MET A 16 -3.28 -4.79 -2.57
CA MET A 16 -2.33 -4.39 -1.51
C MET A 16 -0.86 -4.75 -1.72
N VAL A 17 -0.50 -5.48 -2.78
CA VAL A 17 0.90 -5.84 -3.05
C VAL A 17 1.44 -5.02 -4.22
N ARG A 18 1.80 -3.75 -3.94
CA ARG A 18 2.74 -3.02 -4.79
C ARG A 18 4.12 -3.05 -4.15
N TYR A 19 5.03 -3.80 -4.78
CA TYR A 19 6.46 -3.72 -4.50
C TYR A 19 6.90 -2.25 -4.57
N SER A 20 7.46 -1.74 -3.48
CA SER A 20 8.12 -0.45 -3.43
C SER A 20 9.60 -0.75 -3.20
N VAL A 21 10.35 -0.95 -4.28
CA VAL A 21 11.81 -1.10 -4.20
C VAL A 21 12.37 0.27 -3.84
N THR A 22 12.81 0.45 -2.60
CA THR A 22 13.69 1.57 -2.25
C THR A 22 15.07 1.22 -2.78
N MET A 23 15.52 1.94 -3.81
CA MET A 23 16.88 1.82 -4.31
C MET A 23 17.83 2.45 -3.29
N ASP A 24 18.86 1.70 -2.92
CA ASP A 24 20.00 2.15 -2.14
C ASP A 24 20.71 3.35 -2.83
N ASP A 25 21.09 4.38 -2.09
CA ASP A 25 21.63 5.63 -2.67
C ASP A 25 22.96 5.39 -3.44
N ASP A 26 23.83 4.51 -2.94
CA ASP A 26 25.06 4.13 -3.65
C ASP A 26 24.76 3.37 -4.95
N LEU A 27 23.69 2.58 -4.96
CA LEU A 27 23.21 1.90 -6.17
C LEU A 27 22.64 2.91 -7.17
N VAL A 28 21.90 3.93 -6.73
CA VAL A 28 21.37 4.99 -7.59
C VAL A 28 22.53 5.75 -8.26
N GLU A 29 23.56 6.14 -7.52
CA GLU A 29 24.72 6.83 -8.09
C GLU A 29 25.49 5.98 -9.11
N LYS A 30 25.61 4.68 -8.87
CA LYS A 30 26.24 3.75 -9.82
C LYS A 30 25.41 3.62 -11.09
N ILE A 31 24.09 3.49 -10.96
CA ILE A 31 23.17 3.43 -12.09
C ILE A 31 23.25 4.71 -12.91
N ASP A 32 23.32 5.87 -12.26
CA ASP A 32 23.47 7.17 -12.94
C ASP A 32 24.75 7.29 -13.75
N LYS A 33 25.88 6.87 -13.18
CA LYS A 33 27.16 6.87 -13.90
C LYS A 33 27.11 5.96 -15.12
N ILE A 34 26.50 4.78 -14.98
CA ILE A 34 26.35 3.83 -16.08
C ILE A 34 25.41 4.39 -17.16
N CYS A 35 24.24 4.89 -16.79
CA CYS A 35 23.27 5.50 -17.72
C CYS A 35 23.87 6.70 -18.46
N GLY A 36 24.63 7.55 -17.75
CA GLY A 36 25.37 8.66 -18.34
C GLY A 36 26.41 8.21 -19.36
N SER A 37 27.13 7.11 -19.08
CA SER A 37 28.13 6.55 -20.03
C SER A 37 27.50 5.90 -21.27
N LEU A 38 26.28 5.38 -21.16
CA LEU A 38 25.54 4.73 -22.23
C LEU A 38 24.62 5.68 -23.01
N ALA A 39 24.52 6.95 -22.60
CA ALA A 39 23.54 7.92 -23.10
C ALA A 39 22.09 7.39 -23.11
N MET A 40 21.74 6.60 -22.09
CA MET A 40 20.42 6.00 -21.91
C MET A 40 19.74 6.58 -20.66
N SER A 41 18.41 6.58 -20.62
CA SER A 41 17.68 6.89 -19.40
C SER A 41 17.75 5.74 -18.39
N ARG A 42 17.62 6.03 -17.09
CA ARG A 42 17.53 4.99 -16.03
C ARG A 42 16.47 3.95 -16.35
N SER A 43 15.33 4.40 -16.86
CA SER A 43 14.18 3.57 -17.20
C SER A 43 14.52 2.57 -18.31
N GLU A 44 15.18 3.02 -19.38
CA GLU A 44 15.61 2.16 -20.48
C GLU A 44 16.69 1.18 -20.01
N TRP A 45 17.66 1.65 -19.23
CA TRP A 45 18.72 0.80 -18.70
C TRP A 45 18.18 -0.30 -17.77
N LEU A 46 17.26 0.03 -16.86
CA LEU A 46 16.59 -0.94 -15.99
C LEU A 46 15.76 -1.94 -16.78
N ASN A 47 15.05 -1.48 -17.81
CA ASN A 47 14.24 -2.36 -18.65
C ASN A 47 15.13 -3.35 -19.42
N ASP A 48 16.22 -2.88 -20.03
CA ASP A 48 17.23 -3.70 -20.69
C ASP A 48 17.87 -4.72 -19.74
N LEU A 49 18.20 -4.29 -18.51
CA LEU A 49 18.80 -5.15 -17.49
C LEU A 49 17.83 -6.26 -17.06
N CYS A 50 16.57 -5.89 -16.81
CA CYS A 50 15.51 -6.84 -16.47
C CYS A 50 15.30 -7.87 -17.59
N ILE A 51 15.23 -7.42 -18.85
CA ILE A 51 15.10 -8.32 -20.02
C ILE A 51 16.33 -9.24 -20.12
N LYS A 52 17.55 -8.73 -19.91
CA LYS A 52 18.78 -9.53 -20.03
C LYS A 52 18.99 -10.53 -18.90
N HIS A 53 18.48 -10.28 -17.69
CA HIS A 53 18.86 -11.05 -16.50
C HIS A 53 17.70 -11.77 -15.81
N LEU A 54 16.45 -11.35 -16.03
CA LEU A 54 15.28 -12.00 -15.45
C LEU A 54 14.58 -12.98 -16.39
N ASP A 55 14.94 -12.95 -17.68
CA ASP A 55 14.41 -13.91 -18.65
C ASP A 55 15.03 -15.30 -18.39
N GLY A 56 14.23 -16.20 -17.81
CA GLY A 56 14.62 -17.58 -17.48
C GLY A 56 15.14 -17.86 -16.07
N ALA A 57 15.11 -16.90 -15.14
CA ALA A 57 15.54 -17.15 -13.75
C ALA A 57 14.53 -18.04 -12.97
N PRO A 58 14.97 -19.10 -12.25
CA PRO A 58 14.07 -19.95 -11.47
C PRO A 58 13.46 -19.14 -10.33
N GLY A 59 12.13 -18.96 -10.36
CA GLY A 59 11.40 -18.11 -9.41
C GLY A 59 11.00 -16.74 -9.98
N SER A 60 11.30 -16.43 -11.24
CA SER A 60 10.61 -15.34 -11.94
C SER A 60 9.15 -15.74 -12.17
N GLY A 61 8.27 -15.33 -11.26
CA GLY A 61 6.82 -15.58 -11.31
C GLY A 61 6.10 -14.91 -12.48
N VAL A 62 6.81 -14.51 -13.52
CA VAL A 62 6.26 -14.13 -14.82
C VAL A 62 7.24 -14.64 -15.85
N GLN A 63 6.92 -15.80 -16.43
CA GLN A 63 7.46 -16.17 -17.73
C GLN A 63 7.11 -15.01 -18.64
N ALA A 64 8.12 -14.32 -19.19
CA ALA A 64 7.89 -13.33 -20.23
C ALA A 64 7.19 -14.09 -21.36
N MET A 65 5.87 -14.01 -21.40
CA MET A 65 5.12 -14.49 -22.55
C MET A 65 5.60 -13.61 -23.70
N VAL A 66 6.47 -14.19 -24.54
CA VAL A 66 6.75 -13.74 -25.90
C VAL A 66 5.43 -13.28 -26.47
N SER A 67 5.25 -11.96 -26.57
CA SER A 67 4.06 -11.27 -27.07
C SER A 67 2.91 -12.23 -27.31
N ALA A 68 2.40 -12.82 -26.23
CA ALA A 68 1.03 -13.24 -26.25
C ALA A 68 0.37 -11.89 -26.22
N VAL A 69 0.09 -11.38 -27.43
CA VAL A 69 -1.20 -10.80 -27.68
C VAL A 69 -2.11 -11.74 -26.93
N ILE A 70 -2.44 -11.38 -25.67
CA ILE A 70 -3.63 -11.87 -25.01
C ILE A 70 -4.61 -11.75 -26.14
N PRO A 71 -5.13 -12.87 -26.70
CA PRO A 71 -6.08 -12.73 -27.77
C PRO A 71 -7.05 -11.73 -27.19
N CYS A 72 -7.14 -10.57 -27.86
CA CYS A 72 -8.22 -9.66 -27.61
C CYS A 72 -9.41 -10.44 -28.18
N GLU A 73 -9.75 -11.55 -27.50
CA GLU A 73 -11.08 -12.05 -27.45
C GLU A 73 -11.84 -10.82 -27.09
N SER A 74 -12.63 -10.41 -28.05
CA SER A 74 -13.52 -9.28 -28.05
C SER A 74 -14.58 -9.55 -26.97
N GLY A 75 -14.15 -9.63 -25.72
CA GLY A 75 -14.95 -9.31 -24.57
C GLY A 75 -15.38 -7.85 -24.71
N PRO A 76 -16.57 -7.49 -24.22
CA PRO A 76 -17.29 -6.32 -24.68
C PRO A 76 -16.58 -5.03 -24.24
N GLY A 77 -15.73 -4.47 -25.11
CA GLY A 77 -15.19 -3.11 -24.99
C GLY A 77 -14.34 -2.83 -23.73
N HIS A 78 -13.90 -1.58 -23.62
CA HIS A 78 -13.26 -1.07 -22.41
C HIS A 78 -14.23 -1.18 -21.21
N ASN A 79 -13.74 -1.50 -20.01
CA ASN A 79 -14.56 -1.53 -18.78
C ASN A 79 -15.32 -0.21 -18.51
N MET A 80 -14.87 0.89 -19.10
CA MET A 80 -15.56 2.17 -19.13
C MET A 80 -15.69 2.60 -20.60
N ILE A 81 -16.87 2.39 -21.17
CA ILE A 81 -17.18 2.69 -22.59
C ILE A 81 -17.53 4.18 -22.77
N ASP A 82 -18.24 4.76 -21.80
CA ASP A 82 -18.65 6.16 -21.78
C ASP A 82 -18.44 6.74 -20.37
N TYR A 83 -17.60 7.76 -20.27
CA TYR A 83 -17.32 8.44 -19.00
C TYR A 83 -18.55 9.15 -18.43
N GLY A 84 -19.35 9.82 -19.25
CA GLY A 84 -20.54 10.55 -18.82
C GLY A 84 -21.59 9.60 -18.26
N ALA A 85 -21.83 8.49 -18.96
CA ALA A 85 -22.74 7.45 -18.50
C ALA A 85 -22.22 6.73 -17.25
N ALA A 86 -20.91 6.45 -17.17
CA ALA A 86 -20.31 5.86 -15.98
C ALA A 86 -20.40 6.81 -14.78
N TYR A 87 -20.06 8.08 -14.94
CA TYR A 87 -20.14 9.08 -13.86
C TYR A 87 -21.57 9.25 -13.34
N ALA A 88 -22.56 9.30 -14.23
CA ALA A 88 -23.96 9.50 -13.84
C ALA A 88 -24.58 8.29 -13.14
N ASN A 89 -24.17 7.06 -13.51
CA ASN A 89 -24.82 5.83 -13.04
C ASN A 89 -23.96 5.01 -12.06
N PHE A 90 -22.73 5.42 -11.80
CA PHE A 90 -21.86 4.70 -10.88
C PHE A 90 -22.43 4.76 -9.47
N SER A 91 -22.80 3.59 -8.96
CA SER A 91 -23.17 3.39 -7.57
C SER A 91 -22.45 2.15 -7.07
N ILE A 92 -22.06 2.20 -5.80
CA ILE A 92 -21.55 1.04 -5.08
C ILE A 92 -22.58 0.76 -3.99
N ASP A 93 -22.99 -0.49 -3.87
CA ASP A 93 -23.76 -0.95 -2.73
C ASP A 93 -22.82 -1.04 -1.52
N VAL A 94 -22.91 -0.04 -0.62
CA VAL A 94 -22.08 0.05 0.58
C VAL A 94 -22.97 -0.26 1.78
N PRO A 95 -22.64 -1.28 2.58
CA PRO A 95 -23.38 -1.57 3.81
C PRO A 95 -23.42 -0.35 4.75
N GLU A 96 -24.54 -0.17 5.45
CA GLU A 96 -24.73 0.93 6.41
C GLU A 96 -23.61 0.99 7.47
N TYR A 97 -23.15 -0.19 7.91
CA TYR A 97 -22.03 -0.34 8.84
C TYR A 97 -20.94 -1.18 8.18
N PHE A 98 -19.81 -0.54 7.90
CA PHE A 98 -18.61 -1.21 7.42
C PHE A 98 -17.37 -0.56 8.04
N ASN A 99 -16.47 -1.38 8.57
CA ASN A 99 -15.15 -0.98 9.02
C ASN A 99 -14.13 -2.02 8.58
N PHE A 100 -13.24 -1.64 7.67
CA PHE A 100 -12.24 -2.57 7.12
C PHE A 100 -11.37 -3.26 8.19
N GLY A 101 -11.03 -2.57 9.29
CA GLY A 101 -10.26 -3.17 10.36
C GLY A 101 -11.00 -4.28 11.11
N TYR A 102 -12.32 -4.12 11.33
CA TYR A 102 -13.11 -5.14 12.01
C TYR A 102 -13.66 -6.20 11.05
N ASP A 103 -14.22 -5.78 9.91
CA ASP A 103 -14.93 -6.67 8.99
C ASP A 103 -14.02 -7.47 8.06
N VAL A 104 -12.76 -7.04 7.89
CA VAL A 104 -11.77 -7.76 7.08
C VAL A 104 -10.67 -8.34 7.95
N ILE A 105 -9.90 -7.50 8.64
CA ILE A 105 -8.71 -7.96 9.38
C ILE A 105 -9.12 -8.87 10.54
N ASP A 106 -10.06 -8.43 11.37
CA ASP A 106 -10.44 -9.21 12.55
C ASP A 106 -11.23 -10.48 12.18
N ARG A 107 -12.05 -10.43 11.13
CA ARG A 107 -12.75 -11.63 10.60
C ARG A 107 -11.78 -12.68 10.06
N TRP A 108 -10.74 -12.27 9.33
CA TRP A 108 -9.71 -13.21 8.88
C TRP A 108 -8.92 -13.78 10.06
N ALA A 109 -8.60 -12.95 11.06
CA ALA A 109 -7.91 -13.41 12.28
C ALA A 109 -8.73 -14.43 13.09
N GLU A 110 -10.05 -14.33 13.06
CA GLU A 110 -10.97 -15.29 13.70
C GLU A 110 -11.12 -16.58 12.90
N ARG A 111 -11.17 -16.48 11.57
CA ARG A 111 -11.30 -17.64 10.68
C ARG A 111 -10.03 -18.49 10.65
N ASP A 112 -8.87 -17.86 10.56
CA ASP A 112 -7.57 -18.54 10.55
C ASP A 112 -6.52 -17.67 11.26
N ARG A 113 -6.15 -18.12 12.46
CA ARG A 113 -5.21 -17.43 13.34
C ARG A 113 -3.79 -17.39 12.79
N ASN A 114 -3.43 -18.32 11.91
CA ASN A 114 -2.08 -18.47 11.38
C ASN A 114 -1.96 -17.97 9.93
N LYS A 115 -3.06 -17.53 9.32
CA LYS A 115 -3.04 -16.98 7.97
C LYS A 115 -2.15 -15.76 7.90
N LEU A 116 -1.13 -15.83 7.04
CA LEU A 116 -0.23 -14.72 6.78
C LEU A 116 -0.98 -13.57 6.10
N ALA A 117 -0.71 -12.35 6.60
CA ALA A 117 -1.32 -11.11 6.11
C ALA A 117 -0.27 -10.15 5.55
N LEU A 118 0.88 -10.05 6.21
CA LEU A 118 1.97 -9.17 5.82
C LEU A 118 3.30 -9.91 5.92
N ILE A 119 4.06 -9.88 4.84
CA ILE A 119 5.47 -10.26 4.82
C ILE A 119 6.24 -8.98 4.51
N TRP A 120 7.11 -8.60 5.42
CA TRP A 120 7.97 -7.44 5.31
C TRP A 120 9.40 -7.90 5.16
N VAL A 121 10.14 -7.27 4.24
CA VAL A 121 11.55 -7.54 3.99
C VAL A 121 12.28 -6.20 3.95
N ASP A 122 13.43 -6.10 4.62
CA ASP A 122 14.29 -4.92 4.51
C ASP A 122 15.38 -5.07 3.45
N GLN A 123 16.12 -3.99 3.24
CA GLN A 123 17.26 -3.92 2.33
C GLN A 123 18.44 -4.84 2.71
N HIS A 124 18.47 -5.34 3.95
CA HIS A 124 19.48 -6.29 4.42
C HIS A 124 19.00 -7.75 4.31
N GLY A 125 17.81 -7.98 3.75
CA GLY A 125 17.21 -9.30 3.60
C GLY A 125 16.57 -9.85 4.87
N ASN A 126 16.43 -9.05 5.93
CA ASN A 126 15.70 -9.48 7.13
C ASN A 126 14.22 -9.54 6.82
N GLU A 127 13.58 -10.62 7.24
CA GLU A 127 12.16 -10.87 7.01
C GLU A 127 11.37 -10.84 8.31
N LYS A 128 10.20 -10.19 8.29
CA LYS A 128 9.18 -10.27 9.35
C LYS A 128 7.87 -10.72 8.75
N LYS A 129 7.26 -11.73 9.36
CA LYS A 129 5.93 -12.23 8.98
C LYS A 129 4.91 -11.88 10.04
N TYR A 130 3.76 -11.39 9.62
CA TYR A 130 2.63 -11.11 10.48
C TYR A 130 1.40 -11.85 9.96
N SER A 131 0.77 -12.61 10.84
CA SER A 131 -0.55 -13.16 10.60
C SER A 131 -1.63 -12.08 10.70
N PHE A 132 -2.84 -12.38 10.22
CA PHE A 132 -4.01 -11.53 10.48
C PHE A 132 -4.25 -11.34 11.99
N ARG A 133 -3.95 -12.35 12.81
CA ARG A 133 -4.06 -12.25 14.27
C ARG A 133 -3.06 -11.28 14.87
N ASP A 134 -1.82 -11.28 14.37
CA ASP A 134 -0.80 -10.33 14.81
C ASP A 134 -1.19 -8.90 14.46
N LEU A 135 -1.64 -8.67 13.21
CA LEU A 135 -2.13 -7.36 12.79
C LEU A 135 -3.37 -6.92 13.59
N LYS A 136 -4.30 -7.83 13.89
CA LYS A 136 -5.45 -7.54 14.78
C LYS A 136 -4.98 -7.05 16.14
N ASN A 137 -4.10 -7.79 16.80
CA ASN A 137 -3.62 -7.47 18.15
C ASN A 137 -2.84 -6.15 18.18
N LEU A 138 -1.89 -5.99 17.25
CA LEU A 138 -1.05 -4.80 17.17
C LEU A 138 -1.88 -3.55 16.82
N SER A 139 -2.79 -3.65 15.85
CA SER A 139 -3.66 -2.52 15.49
C SER A 139 -4.65 -2.16 16.60
N ASN A 140 -5.16 -3.14 17.36
CA ASN A 140 -5.98 -2.86 18.54
C ASN A 140 -5.18 -2.13 19.63
N GLY A 141 -3.95 -2.56 19.87
CA GLY A 141 -3.03 -1.87 20.79
C GLY A 141 -2.77 -0.43 20.36
N ALA A 142 -2.45 -0.21 19.08
CA ALA A 142 -2.25 1.12 18.52
C ALA A 142 -3.53 1.98 18.59
N ALA A 143 -4.71 1.42 18.30
CA ALA A 143 -5.98 2.12 18.42
C ALA A 143 -6.24 2.60 19.85
N ASN A 144 -5.96 1.76 20.85
CA ASN A 144 -6.08 2.12 22.26
C ASN A 144 -5.13 3.26 22.66
N ILE A 145 -3.90 3.26 22.13
CA ILE A 145 -2.95 4.35 22.35
C ILE A 145 -3.49 5.66 21.75
N LEU A 146 -3.98 5.63 20.51
CA LEU A 146 -4.52 6.82 19.83
C LEU A 146 -5.76 7.37 20.54
N LEU A 147 -6.64 6.49 21.04
CA LEU A 147 -7.78 6.87 21.89
C LEU A 147 -7.31 7.56 23.17
N LYS A 148 -6.27 7.05 23.83
CA LYS A 148 -5.68 7.67 25.03
C LYS A 148 -5.15 9.08 24.76
N TYR A 149 -4.61 9.32 23.57
CA TYR A 149 -4.19 10.65 23.12
C TYR A 149 -5.33 11.49 22.53
N GLY A 150 -6.58 11.03 22.62
CA GLY A 150 -7.78 11.80 22.31
C GLY A 150 -8.16 11.87 20.84
N ILE A 151 -7.67 10.93 20.01
CA ILE A 151 -8.16 10.75 18.63
C ILE A 151 -9.59 10.24 18.65
N LYS A 152 -10.44 10.84 17.83
CA LYS A 152 -11.86 10.49 17.68
C LYS A 152 -12.20 10.21 16.22
N ARG A 153 -13.39 9.63 16.01
CA ARG A 153 -13.96 9.45 14.68
C ARG A 153 -14.01 10.79 13.93
N GLY A 154 -13.54 10.80 12.69
CA GLY A 154 -13.47 11.99 11.84
C GLY A 154 -12.22 12.87 12.03
N ASP A 155 -11.41 12.63 13.07
CA ASP A 155 -10.13 13.33 13.21
C ASP A 155 -9.18 12.95 12.09
N ARG A 156 -8.39 13.92 11.62
CA ARG A 156 -7.38 13.72 10.59
C ARG A 156 -6.02 13.47 11.22
N VAL A 157 -5.34 12.40 10.81
CA VAL A 157 -4.02 12.03 11.33
C VAL A 157 -3.05 11.91 10.17
N MET A 158 -1.97 12.69 10.21
CA MET A 158 -0.89 12.60 9.24
C MET A 158 0.01 11.41 9.61
N LEU A 159 0.22 10.50 8.67
CA LEU A 159 1.07 9.33 8.86
C LEU A 159 2.30 9.43 7.96
N MET A 160 3.44 9.75 8.56
CA MET A 160 4.72 9.96 7.89
C MET A 160 5.75 8.96 8.43
N LEU A 161 5.54 7.69 8.10
CA LEU A 161 6.44 6.58 8.43
C LEU A 161 7.03 5.98 7.14
N PRO A 162 8.25 5.42 7.20
CA PRO A 162 8.82 4.67 6.09
C PRO A 162 8.05 3.36 5.85
N ARG A 163 8.50 2.54 4.89
CA ARG A 163 7.89 1.24 4.55
C ARG A 163 8.19 0.18 5.61
N ILE A 164 7.79 0.43 6.85
CA ILE A 164 7.93 -0.47 7.99
C ILE A 164 6.57 -1.06 8.41
N PRO A 165 6.51 -2.21 9.09
CA PRO A 165 5.26 -2.85 9.48
C PRO A 165 4.32 -1.95 10.31
N GLU A 166 4.89 -1.07 11.13
CA GLU A 166 4.20 -0.10 11.96
C GLU A 166 3.30 0.83 11.14
N TRP A 167 3.69 1.14 9.90
CA TRP A 167 2.85 1.92 8.99
C TRP A 167 1.48 1.24 8.79
N TRP A 168 1.47 -0.06 8.52
CA TRP A 168 0.23 -0.83 8.35
C TRP A 168 -0.56 -0.95 9.65
N ILE A 169 0.14 -1.15 10.77
CA ILE A 169 -0.48 -1.24 12.10
C ILE A 169 -1.24 0.05 12.43
N PHE A 170 -0.64 1.22 12.21
CA PHE A 170 -1.28 2.50 12.46
C PHE A 170 -2.40 2.82 11.47
N VAL A 171 -2.27 2.45 10.20
CA VAL A 171 -3.37 2.59 9.22
C VAL A 171 -4.60 1.79 9.67
N ILE A 172 -4.42 0.52 10.02
CA ILE A 172 -5.53 -0.33 10.46
C ILE A 172 -6.13 0.22 11.76
N ALA A 173 -5.30 0.70 12.69
CA ALA A 173 -5.77 1.33 13.93
C ALA A 173 -6.63 2.57 13.67
N LEU A 174 -6.18 3.47 12.79
CA LEU A 174 -6.92 4.70 12.43
C LEU A 174 -8.25 4.37 11.74
N ILE A 175 -8.26 3.38 10.85
CA ILE A 175 -9.47 2.85 10.22
C ILE A 175 -10.45 2.32 11.27
N LYS A 176 -9.97 1.52 12.24
CA LYS A 176 -10.80 0.99 13.34
C LYS A 176 -11.45 2.11 14.15
N LEU A 177 -10.73 3.19 14.41
CA LEU A 177 -11.26 4.36 15.11
C LEU A 177 -12.20 5.23 14.26
N GLY A 178 -12.29 4.98 12.96
CA GLY A 178 -12.99 5.85 12.01
C GLY A 178 -12.33 7.22 11.87
N ALA A 179 -11.02 7.30 12.15
CA ALA A 179 -10.20 8.48 11.87
C ALA A 179 -9.78 8.49 10.40
N VAL A 180 -9.51 9.68 9.86
CA VAL A 180 -9.05 9.87 8.50
C VAL A 180 -7.52 9.94 8.52
N PHE A 181 -6.86 8.87 8.07
CA PHE A 181 -5.41 8.89 7.93
C PHE A 181 -5.00 9.56 6.61
N CYS A 182 -3.93 10.35 6.65
CA CYS A 182 -3.36 11.01 5.49
C CYS A 182 -1.91 10.54 5.33
N PRO A 183 -1.64 9.61 4.42
CA PRO A 183 -0.29 9.09 4.22
C PRO A 183 0.59 10.15 3.57
N CYS A 184 1.78 10.36 4.14
CA CYS A 184 2.77 11.30 3.65
C CYS A 184 4.13 10.60 3.48
N PRO A 185 4.86 10.85 2.38
CA PRO A 185 6.19 10.28 2.21
C PRO A 185 7.18 10.91 3.21
N THR A 186 8.20 10.15 3.61
CA THR A 186 9.26 10.65 4.51
C THR A 186 10.19 11.66 3.82
N MET A 187 10.19 11.71 2.49
CA MET A 187 10.98 12.66 1.69
C MET A 187 10.44 14.11 1.72
N LEU A 188 9.35 14.39 2.42
CA LEU A 188 8.83 15.75 2.52
C LEU A 188 9.83 16.67 3.23
N THR A 189 9.93 17.89 2.71
CA THR A 189 10.70 18.99 3.32
C THR A 189 9.91 19.67 4.43
N PRO A 190 10.54 20.46 5.32
CA PRO A 190 9.81 21.21 6.35
C PRO A 190 8.75 22.19 5.76
N SER A 191 9.02 22.80 4.61
CA SER A 191 8.05 23.67 3.93
C SER A 191 6.85 22.89 3.40
N ASP A 192 7.07 21.70 2.85
CA ASP A 192 6.03 20.77 2.42
C ASP A 192 5.12 20.32 3.56
N ILE A 193 5.72 19.98 4.71
CA ILE A 193 5.00 19.56 5.92
C ILE A 193 4.16 20.72 6.43
N LYS A 194 4.75 21.91 6.55
CA LYS A 194 4.06 23.13 6.98
C LYS A 194 2.85 23.47 6.10
N TYR A 195 2.99 23.35 4.78
CA TYR A 195 1.89 23.55 3.85
C TYR A 195 0.75 22.55 4.10
N ARG A 196 1.08 21.26 4.23
CA ARG A 196 0.10 20.18 4.48
C ARG A 196 -0.57 20.32 5.82
N ILE A 197 0.15 20.67 6.89
CA ILE A 197 -0.43 20.87 8.22
C ILE A 197 -1.46 22.01 8.20
N ARG A 198 -1.13 23.13 7.54
CA ARG A 198 -2.04 24.28 7.40
C ARG A 198 -3.30 23.92 6.62
N ALA A 199 -3.18 23.17 5.53
CA ALA A 199 -4.33 22.78 4.70
C ALA A 199 -5.15 21.64 5.31
N GLY A 200 -4.47 20.66 5.90
CA GLY A 200 -5.01 19.37 6.31
C GLY A 200 -5.70 19.36 7.67
N LYS A 201 -5.53 20.40 8.50
CA LYS A 201 -6.13 20.51 9.85
C LYS A 201 -6.00 19.19 10.63
N PHE A 202 -4.77 18.67 10.70
CA PHE A 202 -4.47 17.40 11.37
C PHE A 202 -4.58 17.56 12.89
N ARG A 203 -5.13 16.54 13.54
CA ARG A 203 -5.18 16.42 15.01
C ARG A 203 -3.87 15.86 15.58
N MET A 204 -3.17 15.04 14.79
CA MET A 204 -1.95 14.35 15.20
C MET A 204 -1.08 14.05 13.98
N VAL A 205 0.24 13.99 14.21
CA VAL A 205 1.23 13.47 13.28
C VAL A 205 1.87 12.25 13.91
N ILE A 206 1.99 11.16 13.15
CA ILE A 206 2.71 9.94 13.53
C ILE A 206 3.91 9.83 12.59
N THR A 207 5.11 9.81 13.16
CA THR A 207 6.36 9.74 12.41
C THR A 207 7.44 8.99 13.19
N ASP A 208 8.58 8.73 12.55
CA ASP A 208 9.74 8.08 13.15
C ASP A 208 10.68 9.13 13.77
N TYR A 209 11.73 8.67 14.44
CA TYR A 209 12.68 9.55 15.10
C TYR A 209 13.47 10.41 14.11
N GLU A 210 13.82 9.87 12.94
CA GLU A 210 14.63 10.54 11.92
C GLU A 210 13.90 11.74 11.31
N ASN A 211 12.59 11.65 11.14
CA ASN A 211 11.79 12.70 10.54
C ASN A 211 11.10 13.62 11.58
N ALA A 212 11.18 13.30 12.88
CA ALA A 212 10.53 14.07 13.95
C ALA A 212 11.02 15.52 14.08
N ALA A 213 12.25 15.80 13.65
CA ALA A 213 12.85 17.14 13.74
C ALA A 213 12.39 18.11 12.63
N LYS A 214 11.73 17.62 11.58
CA LYS A 214 11.27 18.43 10.43
C LYS A 214 10.05 19.28 10.76
#